data_AF-A0A524D5B0-F1
#
_entry.id   AF-A0A524D5B0-F1
#
_cell.length_a   1.000
_cell.length_b   1.000
_cell.length_c   1.000
_cell.angle_alpha   90.00
_cell.angle_beta   90.00
_cell.angle_gamma   90.00
#
_symmetry.space_group_name_H-M   'P 1'
#
loop_
_entity.id
_entity.type
_entity.pdbx_description
1 polymer ?
#
loop_
_entity_poly.entity_id
_entity_poly.type
_entity_poly.pdbx_seq_one_letter_code
_entity_poly.pdbx_strand_id
1 'polypeptide(L)'
;MKTSSKRIVVVLTLALIISFSSLLTIRCLFFWDNYEIPIQARDAVNSVNPDYIFDMGDLTESGQEEEYKAYHEWASSLEGQVFPIQGGHDREHREGDPYGTGFFTEGDYHSPTCVLKMGNNIFILISEDRYYYQEEGIWLHHVTDQLHDWIEEKLEEYAVNNTNIFIFEHCPLKNTVAWSDGEWWATGDDPWEDVSERWMELLTTYEDHVVAHISGHMHTHYAWEDTPNDVEEYGFGDGDQGVENVGHFVNGNETEALPDVYFLNPQALCYTHGSAWPYYETSAIYYYDLEPMANNFTIKTRDIHTKMDVDSYIVKTDFPINISDGKMRFIESKTTIVSKHKADVCEKNWLEVKKGSIITFHKSWNLPVEDISIEFEPATMKYDVIELEEKDQEVYITVEFKEKAMIHDVNILPDEKLIPDVDSPAERVRMVLLTDIHFDSPKNRHEFGGVQVDILAHFGWPGKILETSDPFWLIIIISSIGLLISIGIYIWKKKTKIRRILAEK
;
A
#
# COMPACT_ATOMS: atom_id res chain seq x y z
N MET A 1 -63.32 -6.95 -25.45
CA MET A 1 -62.05 -7.72 -25.35
C MET A 1 -60.79 -6.98 -25.83
N LYS A 2 -60.85 -5.92 -26.67
CA LYS A 2 -59.65 -5.21 -27.17
C LYS A 2 -58.92 -4.28 -26.16
N THR A 3 -59.53 -3.92 -25.04
CA THR A 3 -58.94 -3.02 -24.04
C THR A 3 -58.14 -3.74 -22.95
N SER A 4 -58.41 -5.02 -22.71
CA SER A 4 -57.73 -5.83 -21.70
C SER A 4 -56.31 -6.26 -22.13
N SER A 5 -56.08 -6.50 -23.42
CA SER A 5 -54.76 -6.89 -23.92
C SER A 5 -53.72 -5.76 -23.82
N LYS A 6 -54.14 -4.50 -24.04
CA LYS A 6 -53.22 -3.35 -23.95
C LYS A 6 -52.70 -3.12 -22.53
N ARG A 7 -53.55 -3.27 -21.50
CA ARG A 7 -53.13 -3.13 -20.10
C ARG A 7 -52.16 -4.23 -19.66
N ILE A 8 -52.37 -5.47 -20.12
CA ILE A 8 -51.49 -6.60 -19.80
C ILE A 8 -50.10 -6.43 -20.44
N VAL A 9 -50.04 -5.94 -21.68
CA VAL A 9 -48.75 -5.66 -22.34
C VAL A 9 -47.98 -4.59 -21.59
N VAL A 10 -48.64 -3.50 -21.16
CA VAL A 10 -47.98 -2.42 -20.40
C VAL A 10 -47.42 -2.93 -19.06
N VAL A 11 -48.17 -3.74 -18.30
CA VAL A 11 -47.71 -4.28 -17.01
C VAL A 11 -46.53 -5.24 -17.18
N LEU A 12 -46.55 -6.10 -18.19
CA LEU A 12 -45.43 -7.02 -18.47
C LEU A 12 -44.18 -6.27 -18.94
N THR A 13 -44.33 -5.24 -19.78
CA THR A 13 -43.21 -4.40 -20.22
C THR A 13 -42.59 -3.64 -19.05
N LEU A 14 -43.40 -3.08 -18.14
CA LEU A 14 -42.91 -2.41 -16.92
C LEU A 14 -42.17 -3.39 -15.99
N ALA A 15 -42.71 -4.59 -15.78
CA ALA A 15 -42.04 -5.61 -14.97
C ALA A 15 -40.70 -6.03 -15.59
N LEU A 16 -40.62 -6.17 -16.92
CA LEU A 16 -39.38 -6.49 -17.62
C LEU A 16 -38.36 -5.35 -17.53
N ILE A 17 -38.80 -4.09 -17.66
CA ILE A 17 -37.93 -2.92 -17.51
C ILE A 17 -37.39 -2.84 -16.09
N ILE A 18 -38.23 -3.05 -15.08
CA ILE A 18 -37.80 -3.05 -13.68
C ILE A 18 -36.82 -4.20 -13.44
N SER A 19 -37.14 -5.43 -13.82
CA SER A 19 -36.22 -6.57 -13.64
C SER A 19 -34.90 -6.40 -14.39
N PHE A 20 -34.91 -5.82 -15.60
CA PHE A 20 -33.70 -5.56 -16.38
C PHE A 20 -32.89 -4.41 -15.79
N SER A 21 -33.54 -3.36 -15.28
CA SER A 21 -32.90 -2.29 -14.52
C SER A 21 -32.28 -2.83 -13.24
N SER A 22 -32.98 -3.67 -12.49
CA SER A 22 -32.45 -4.31 -11.28
C SER A 22 -31.26 -5.20 -11.60
N LEU A 23 -31.32 -6.01 -12.66
CA LEU A 23 -30.20 -6.85 -13.11
C LEU A 23 -29.00 -6.03 -13.61
N LEU A 24 -29.25 -4.89 -14.26
CA LEU A 24 -28.20 -3.99 -14.73
C LEU A 24 -27.56 -3.24 -13.55
N THR A 25 -28.35 -2.76 -12.58
CA THR A 25 -27.86 -2.14 -11.35
C THR A 25 -27.09 -3.15 -10.50
N ILE A 26 -27.60 -4.38 -10.36
CA ILE A 26 -26.90 -5.52 -9.75
C ILE A 26 -25.58 -5.75 -10.51
N ARG A 27 -25.59 -5.87 -11.84
CA ARG A 27 -24.35 -6.03 -12.61
C ARG A 27 -23.36 -4.87 -12.42
N CYS A 28 -23.81 -3.62 -12.43
CA CYS A 28 -22.94 -2.47 -12.20
C CYS A 28 -22.35 -2.48 -10.78
N LEU A 29 -23.07 -3.00 -9.79
CA LEU A 29 -22.58 -3.21 -8.42
C LEU A 29 -21.67 -4.45 -8.25
N PHE A 30 -21.61 -5.36 -9.24
CA PHE A 30 -20.90 -6.65 -9.15
C PHE A 30 -19.69 -6.76 -10.10
N PHE A 31 -19.30 -5.71 -10.84
CA PHE A 31 -18.30 -5.81 -11.92
C PHE A 31 -17.09 -4.88 -11.77
N TRP A 32 -16.91 -4.23 -10.63
CA TRP A 32 -15.65 -3.54 -10.36
C TRP A 32 -14.71 -4.57 -9.73
N ASP A 33 -14.08 -5.33 -10.62
CA ASP A 33 -13.08 -6.34 -10.27
C ASP A 33 -11.81 -5.59 -9.83
N ASN A 34 -11.54 -5.52 -8.53
CA ASN A 34 -10.34 -4.86 -7.95
C ASN A 34 -9.01 -5.45 -8.46
N TYR A 35 -9.08 -6.55 -9.21
CA TYR A 35 -7.99 -7.13 -9.99
C TYR A 35 -7.32 -6.13 -10.94
N GLU A 36 -8.02 -5.06 -11.36
CA GLU A 36 -7.41 -4.04 -12.23
C GLU A 36 -6.51 -3.05 -11.48
N ILE A 37 -6.65 -2.87 -10.16
CA ILE A 37 -5.91 -1.85 -9.40
C ILE A 37 -4.40 -2.08 -9.51
N PRO A 38 -3.84 -3.28 -9.20
CA PRO A 38 -2.40 -3.44 -9.28
C PRO A 38 -1.86 -3.22 -10.70
N ILE A 39 -2.63 -3.61 -11.72
CA ILE A 39 -2.27 -3.40 -13.13
C ILE A 39 -2.25 -1.91 -13.45
N GLN A 40 -3.29 -1.17 -13.08
CA GLN A 40 -3.39 0.27 -13.29
C GLN A 40 -2.30 1.03 -12.52
N ALA A 41 -2.05 0.65 -11.27
CA ALA A 41 -0.98 1.19 -10.44
C ALA A 41 0.39 0.95 -11.07
N ARG A 42 0.73 -0.31 -11.44
CA ARG A 42 1.97 -0.64 -12.15
C ARG A 42 2.17 0.23 -13.38
N ASP A 43 1.13 0.31 -14.20
CA ASP A 43 1.15 1.09 -15.42
C ASP A 43 1.35 2.60 -15.16
N ALA A 44 0.73 3.14 -14.11
CA ALA A 44 0.87 4.53 -13.71
C ALA A 44 2.27 4.82 -13.16
N VAL A 45 2.80 3.94 -12.31
CA VAL A 45 4.16 4.00 -11.77
C VAL A 45 5.17 3.96 -12.92
N ASN A 46 5.12 2.96 -13.80
CA ASN A 46 6.04 2.86 -14.93
C ASN A 46 5.89 4.05 -15.91
N SER A 47 4.68 4.64 -16.03
CA SER A 47 4.49 5.84 -16.87
C SER A 47 5.26 7.08 -16.37
N VAL A 48 5.73 7.09 -15.12
CA VAL A 48 6.60 8.15 -14.61
C VAL A 48 8.08 7.77 -14.71
N ASN A 49 8.48 6.57 -15.14
CA ASN A 49 9.89 6.14 -15.19
C ASN A 49 10.62 6.44 -13.85
N PRO A 50 10.21 5.79 -12.75
CA PRO A 50 10.80 6.01 -11.43
C PRO A 50 12.19 5.40 -11.34
N ASP A 51 13.06 6.00 -10.54
CA ASP A 51 14.33 5.40 -10.14
C ASP A 51 14.13 4.57 -8.85
N TYR A 52 13.36 5.11 -7.91
CA TYR A 52 13.01 4.46 -6.66
C TYR A 52 11.52 4.61 -6.33
N ILE A 53 10.98 3.63 -5.61
CA ILE A 53 9.58 3.54 -5.22
C ILE A 53 9.55 3.24 -3.73
N PHE A 54 8.87 4.08 -2.95
CA PHE A 54 8.59 3.84 -1.54
C PHE A 54 7.15 3.37 -1.40
N ASP A 55 6.98 2.19 -0.81
CA ASP A 55 5.68 1.58 -0.55
C ASP A 55 5.41 1.62 0.96
N MET A 56 4.42 2.41 1.38
CA MET A 56 4.20 2.73 2.81
C MET A 56 3.39 1.68 3.57
N GLY A 57 3.31 0.44 3.06
CA GLY A 57 2.73 -0.68 3.78
C GLY A 57 1.28 -0.95 3.44
N ASP A 58 0.71 -1.95 4.12
CA ASP A 58 -0.52 -2.62 3.72
C ASP A 58 -0.40 -3.18 2.29
N LEU A 59 0.71 -3.89 2.09
CA LEU A 59 1.05 -4.58 0.87
C LEU A 59 0.05 -5.71 0.62
N THR A 60 -0.31 -6.42 1.69
CA THR A 60 -1.23 -7.56 1.68
C THR A 60 -2.50 -7.22 2.46
N GLU A 61 -3.60 -7.91 2.19
CA GLU A 61 -4.86 -7.76 2.95
C GLU A 61 -4.80 -8.49 4.30
N SER A 62 -4.09 -9.63 4.37
CA SER A 62 -4.12 -10.53 5.53
C SER A 62 -2.76 -11.17 5.85
N GLY A 63 -1.65 -10.65 5.32
CA GLY A 63 -0.31 -11.16 5.58
C GLY A 63 -0.07 -12.60 5.11
N GLN A 64 -0.88 -13.12 4.18
CA GLN A 64 -0.79 -14.51 3.73
C GLN A 64 0.35 -14.71 2.73
N GLU A 65 0.95 -15.92 2.74
CA GLU A 65 2.06 -16.29 1.83
C GLU A 65 1.73 -16.00 0.35
N GLU A 66 0.52 -16.34 -0.10
CA GLU A 66 0.10 -16.11 -1.50
C GLU A 66 -0.13 -14.63 -1.84
N GLU A 67 -0.46 -13.80 -0.85
CA GLU A 67 -0.60 -12.34 -1.02
C GLU A 67 0.78 -11.72 -1.18
N TYR A 68 1.74 -12.14 -0.37
CA TYR A 68 3.13 -11.71 -0.51
C TYR A 68 3.76 -12.16 -1.84
N LYS A 69 3.44 -13.35 -2.35
CA LYS A 69 3.85 -13.76 -3.71
C LYS A 69 3.26 -12.84 -4.78
N ALA A 70 1.97 -12.51 -4.68
CA ALA A 70 1.32 -11.58 -5.61
C ALA A 70 1.98 -10.19 -5.56
N TYR A 71 2.27 -9.70 -4.35
CA TYR A 71 2.99 -8.46 -4.14
C TYR A 71 4.39 -8.51 -4.73
N HIS A 72 5.16 -9.58 -4.49
CA HIS A 72 6.51 -9.74 -5.02
C HIS A 72 6.53 -9.73 -6.55
N GLU A 73 5.63 -10.47 -7.21
CA GLU A 73 5.49 -10.43 -8.66
C GLU A 73 5.17 -9.01 -9.15
N TRP A 74 4.35 -8.27 -8.41
CA TRP A 74 3.95 -6.91 -8.77
C TRP A 74 5.08 -5.92 -8.63
N ALA A 75 5.70 -5.88 -7.45
CA ALA A 75 6.84 -5.04 -7.14
C ALA A 75 7.98 -5.30 -8.12
N SER A 76 8.23 -6.59 -8.45
CA SER A 76 9.22 -6.96 -9.44
C SER A 76 8.91 -6.32 -10.78
N SER A 77 7.65 -6.29 -11.23
CA SER A 77 7.24 -5.74 -12.54
C SER A 77 7.39 -4.21 -12.71
N LEU A 78 7.84 -3.48 -11.69
CA LEU A 78 8.04 -2.03 -11.73
C LEU A 78 9.42 -1.66 -12.28
N GLU A 79 9.53 -0.49 -12.93
CA GLU A 79 10.78 -0.02 -13.55
C GLU A 79 11.80 0.57 -12.55
N GLY A 80 11.39 0.82 -11.30
CA GLY A 80 12.23 1.37 -10.22
C GLY A 80 12.46 0.39 -9.09
N GLN A 81 13.47 0.64 -8.26
CA GLN A 81 13.73 -0.19 -7.08
C GLN A 81 12.72 0.13 -5.97
N VAL A 82 12.04 -0.91 -5.47
CA VAL A 82 11.00 -0.80 -4.45
C VAL A 82 11.61 -0.94 -3.05
N PHE A 83 11.24 -0.04 -2.15
CA PHE A 83 11.53 -0.08 -0.72
C PHE A 83 10.22 -0.11 0.07
N PRO A 84 9.70 -1.29 0.41
CA PRO A 84 8.48 -1.41 1.18
C PRO A 84 8.73 -1.40 2.69
N ILE A 85 7.77 -0.84 3.41
CA ILE A 85 7.57 -1.07 4.85
C ILE A 85 6.34 -1.96 5.05
N GLN A 86 6.17 -2.50 6.26
CA GLN A 86 4.98 -3.26 6.64
C GLN A 86 3.97 -2.34 7.30
N GLY A 87 2.72 -2.43 6.87
CA GLY A 87 1.56 -1.83 7.50
C GLY A 87 0.83 -2.78 8.45
N GLY A 88 -0.39 -2.42 8.79
CA GLY A 88 -1.22 -3.18 9.72
C GLY A 88 -1.66 -4.52 9.17
N HIS A 89 -1.96 -4.60 7.87
CA HIS A 89 -2.45 -5.78 7.18
C HIS A 89 -1.36 -6.77 6.78
N ASP A 90 -0.11 -6.32 6.75
CA ASP A 90 1.06 -7.15 6.42
C ASP A 90 1.42 -8.17 7.50
N ARG A 91 0.84 -8.01 8.68
CA ARG A 91 0.96 -8.94 9.80
C ARG A 91 -0.44 -9.32 10.19
N GLU A 92 -0.69 -10.61 10.41
CA GLU A 92 -2.07 -11.07 10.53
C GLU A 92 -2.88 -10.30 11.61
N HIS A 93 -3.98 -9.70 11.19
CA HIS A 93 -5.02 -9.13 12.07
C HIS A 93 -5.85 -10.20 12.80
N ARG A 94 -5.65 -11.50 12.50
CA ARG A 94 -6.38 -12.67 13.05
C ARG A 94 -5.43 -13.86 13.33
N GLU A 95 -5.95 -15.02 13.71
CA GLU A 95 -5.17 -16.16 14.25
C GLU A 95 -4.24 -16.84 13.22
N GLY A 96 -2.93 -16.48 13.21
CA GLY A 96 -1.91 -17.09 12.32
C GLY A 96 -0.50 -16.45 12.40
N ASP A 97 0.01 -15.78 11.36
CA ASP A 97 1.38 -15.21 11.28
C ASP A 97 1.51 -13.72 11.75
N PRO A 98 1.75 -13.47 13.06
CA PRO A 98 1.82 -12.11 13.61
C PRO A 98 3.10 -11.35 13.23
N TYR A 99 4.04 -12.00 12.53
CA TYR A 99 5.33 -11.40 12.19
C TYR A 99 5.45 -11.03 10.71
N GLY A 100 4.44 -11.35 9.89
CA GLY A 100 4.48 -11.13 8.45
C GLY A 100 5.68 -11.82 7.82
N THR A 101 5.93 -13.09 8.17
CA THR A 101 7.09 -13.84 7.69
C THR A 101 7.15 -13.94 6.16
N GLY A 102 6.00 -13.90 5.50
CA GLY A 102 5.90 -13.83 4.04
C GLY A 102 6.62 -12.62 3.42
N PHE A 103 6.73 -11.50 4.13
CA PHE A 103 7.53 -10.34 3.70
C PHE A 103 8.99 -10.73 3.44
N PHE A 104 9.54 -11.59 4.30
CA PHE A 104 10.94 -12.02 4.21
C PHE A 104 11.11 -13.26 3.33
N THR A 105 10.16 -14.19 3.34
CA THR A 105 10.30 -15.47 2.63
C THR A 105 9.82 -15.40 1.18
N GLU A 106 8.74 -14.67 0.91
CA GLU A 106 8.14 -14.56 -0.42
C GLU A 106 8.43 -13.20 -1.07
N GLY A 107 8.44 -12.13 -0.27
CA GLY A 107 8.80 -10.79 -0.73
C GLY A 107 10.28 -10.62 -1.04
N ASP A 108 11.13 -11.48 -0.47
CA ASP A 108 12.61 -11.42 -0.51
C ASP A 108 13.18 -10.09 0.04
N TYR A 109 12.50 -9.50 1.02
CA TYR A 109 12.95 -8.28 1.68
C TYR A 109 13.77 -8.59 2.93
N HIS A 110 14.79 -7.79 3.19
CA HIS A 110 15.74 -8.04 4.29
C HIS A 110 15.48 -7.24 5.56
N SER A 111 14.85 -6.08 5.45
CA SER A 111 14.39 -5.31 6.61
C SER A 111 13.27 -4.36 6.22
N PRO A 112 12.18 -4.33 6.99
CA PRO A 112 11.10 -3.37 6.79
C PRO A 112 11.36 -2.08 7.59
N THR A 113 12.37 -2.06 8.47
CA THR A 113 12.81 -0.88 9.24
C THR A 113 14.30 -0.60 8.99
N CYS A 114 14.63 0.48 8.29
CA CYS A 114 15.99 0.78 7.86
C CYS A 114 16.26 2.25 7.61
N VAL A 115 17.55 2.58 7.48
CA VAL A 115 18.02 3.89 7.02
C VAL A 115 18.65 3.71 5.64
N LEU A 116 18.17 4.50 4.70
CA LEU A 116 18.74 4.64 3.37
C LEU A 116 19.33 6.04 3.19
N LYS A 117 20.29 6.17 2.27
CA LYS A 117 20.96 7.44 2.00
C LYS A 117 21.22 7.65 0.52
N MET A 118 20.96 8.87 0.08
CA MET A 118 21.34 9.35 -1.25
C MET A 118 21.93 10.77 -1.13
N GLY A 119 23.26 10.86 -1.24
CA GLY A 119 24.01 12.09 -1.00
C GLY A 119 23.77 12.67 0.41
N ASN A 120 23.12 13.84 0.53
CA ASN A 120 22.74 14.42 1.84
C ASN A 120 21.29 14.14 2.25
N ASN A 121 20.56 13.32 1.49
CA ASN A 121 19.19 12.94 1.80
C ASN A 121 19.20 11.60 2.54
N ILE A 122 18.52 11.55 3.67
CA ILE A 122 18.38 10.39 4.54
C ILE A 122 16.91 9.99 4.53
N PHE A 123 16.66 8.70 4.32
CA PHE A 123 15.31 8.13 4.30
C PHE A 123 15.24 7.12 5.44
N ILE A 124 14.42 7.40 6.45
CA ILE A 124 14.20 6.50 7.59
C ILE A 124 12.88 5.79 7.35
N LEU A 125 12.96 4.50 7.05
CA LEU A 125 11.81 3.65 6.79
C LEU A 125 11.49 2.88 8.06
N ILE A 126 10.24 2.97 8.50
CA ILE A 126 9.79 2.48 9.80
C ILE A 126 8.62 1.55 9.58
N SER A 127 8.85 0.27 9.81
CA SER A 127 7.75 -0.66 10.05
C SER A 127 7.50 -0.74 11.53
N GLU A 128 6.34 -0.23 11.90
CA GLU A 128 5.86 -0.17 13.28
C GLU A 128 5.85 -1.55 13.94
N ASP A 129 5.91 -1.56 15.27
CA ASP A 129 5.58 -2.73 16.07
C ASP A 129 4.06 -2.92 16.13
N ARG A 130 3.62 -3.99 16.79
CA ARG A 130 2.20 -4.27 17.01
C ARG A 130 1.98 -4.56 18.48
N TYR A 131 0.85 -4.11 19.01
CA TYR A 131 0.40 -4.50 20.34
C TYR A 131 -0.98 -5.15 20.28
N TYR A 132 -1.21 -6.14 21.14
CA TYR A 132 -2.49 -6.86 21.15
C TYR A 132 -3.50 -6.13 22.03
N TYR A 133 -4.52 -5.54 21.41
CA TYR A 133 -5.61 -4.87 22.08
C TYR A 133 -6.64 -5.90 22.55
N GLN A 134 -6.50 -6.31 23.82
CA GLN A 134 -7.25 -7.43 24.40
C GLN A 134 -8.77 -7.24 24.40
N GLU A 135 -9.25 -6.00 24.48
CA GLU A 135 -10.68 -5.70 24.58
C GLU A 135 -11.43 -6.03 23.30
N GLU A 136 -10.79 -5.84 22.15
CA GLU A 136 -11.38 -6.11 20.82
C GLU A 136 -10.77 -7.34 20.14
N GLY A 137 -9.68 -7.88 20.69
CA GLY A 137 -9.01 -9.06 20.15
C GLY A 137 -8.32 -8.80 18.81
N ILE A 138 -7.76 -7.61 18.64
CA ILE A 138 -7.09 -7.15 17.42
C ILE A 138 -5.65 -6.69 17.71
N TRP A 139 -4.80 -6.71 16.69
CA TRP A 139 -3.46 -6.13 16.76
C TRP A 139 -3.49 -4.71 16.21
N LEU A 140 -3.00 -3.76 17.01
CA LEU A 140 -2.94 -2.35 16.70
C LEU A 140 -1.51 -1.89 16.46
N HIS A 141 -1.38 -0.77 15.77
CA HIS A 141 -0.13 -0.09 15.48
C HIS A 141 0.58 0.35 16.78
N HIS A 142 1.91 0.26 16.82
CA HIS A 142 2.68 0.74 17.96
C HIS A 142 4.12 1.07 17.60
N VAL A 143 4.73 1.98 18.35
CA VAL A 143 6.17 2.18 18.34
C VAL A 143 6.69 1.91 19.75
N THR A 144 7.27 0.73 19.96
CA THR A 144 7.83 0.37 21.27
C THR A 144 8.94 1.34 21.68
N ASP A 145 9.24 1.44 22.98
CA ASP A 145 10.38 2.21 23.48
C ASP A 145 11.69 1.85 22.77
N GLN A 146 11.90 0.56 22.49
CA GLN A 146 13.09 0.13 21.77
C GLN A 146 13.13 0.69 20.34
N LEU A 147 12.00 0.69 19.61
CA LEU A 147 11.92 1.27 18.26
C LEU A 147 12.10 2.79 18.30
N HIS A 148 11.45 3.45 19.25
CA HIS A 148 11.58 4.88 19.49
C HIS A 148 13.01 5.32 19.79
N ASP A 149 13.69 4.67 20.74
CA ASP A 149 15.08 4.97 21.09
C ASP A 149 16.01 4.83 19.88
N TRP A 150 15.72 3.87 18.99
CA TRP A 150 16.48 3.71 17.75
C TRP A 150 16.20 4.84 16.76
N ILE A 151 14.95 5.24 16.59
CA ILE A 151 14.57 6.38 15.75
C ILE A 151 15.26 7.66 16.24
N GLU A 152 15.21 7.91 17.56
CA GLU A 152 15.90 9.03 18.19
C GLU A 152 17.42 8.97 17.96
N GLU A 153 18.07 7.80 18.16
CA GLU A 153 19.49 7.62 17.85
C GLU A 153 19.79 7.95 16.38
N LYS A 154 18.93 7.55 15.44
CA LYS A 154 19.11 7.83 14.01
C LYS A 154 18.96 9.32 13.71
N LEU A 155 17.97 9.99 14.30
CA LEU A 155 17.79 11.44 14.16
C LEU A 155 18.99 12.19 14.75
N GLU A 156 19.45 11.84 15.96
CA GLU A 156 20.66 12.42 16.56
C GLU A 156 21.90 12.23 15.67
N GLU A 157 22.06 11.05 15.09
CA GLU A 157 23.22 10.69 14.28
C GLU A 157 23.23 11.42 12.93
N TYR A 158 22.07 11.55 12.28
CA TYR A 158 21.96 12.04 10.90
C TYR A 158 21.45 13.48 10.76
N ALA A 159 20.86 14.08 11.80
CA ALA A 159 20.52 15.51 11.87
C ALA A 159 21.77 16.36 12.11
N VAL A 160 22.76 16.17 11.24
CA VAL A 160 24.06 16.84 11.26
C VAL A 160 24.41 17.24 9.83
N ASN A 161 25.08 18.37 9.65
CA ASN A 161 25.71 18.74 8.37
C ASN A 161 24.76 18.83 7.15
N ASN A 162 23.84 19.80 7.15
CA ASN A 162 23.00 20.14 5.99
C ASN A 162 22.32 18.91 5.35
N THR A 163 21.76 18.03 6.17
CA THR A 163 21.04 16.83 5.74
C THR A 163 19.55 17.09 5.66
N ASN A 164 18.90 16.49 4.68
CA ASN A 164 17.45 16.44 4.55
C ASN A 164 16.99 15.04 4.99
N ILE A 165 16.10 14.95 5.98
CA ILE A 165 15.59 13.69 6.50
C ILE A 165 14.13 13.52 6.07
N PHE A 166 13.81 12.37 5.51
CA PHE A 166 12.46 11.94 5.16
C PHE A 166 12.13 10.70 5.98
N ILE A 167 10.99 10.73 6.67
CA ILE A 167 10.54 9.64 7.52
C ILE A 167 9.34 8.98 6.85
N PHE A 168 9.36 7.66 6.76
CA PHE A 168 8.31 6.84 6.18
C PHE A 168 7.80 5.88 7.24
N GLU A 169 6.51 5.95 7.51
CA GLU A 169 5.79 5.13 8.48
C GLU A 169 4.44 4.75 7.86
N HIS A 170 3.72 3.74 8.36
CA HIS A 170 2.44 3.37 7.76
C HIS A 170 1.29 4.15 8.41
N CYS A 171 1.18 4.11 9.73
CA CYS A 171 0.15 4.81 10.47
C CYS A 171 0.56 6.29 10.66
N PRO A 172 -0.32 7.26 10.34
CA PRO A 172 -0.02 8.66 10.61
C PRO A 172 -0.07 8.96 12.11
N LEU A 173 0.67 10.00 12.51
CA LEU A 173 0.60 10.52 13.87
C LEU A 173 -0.72 11.25 14.09
N LYS A 174 -1.21 11.21 15.33
CA LYS A 174 -2.44 11.90 15.70
C LYS A 174 -2.39 13.39 15.34
N ASN A 175 -3.48 13.92 14.79
CA ASN A 175 -3.66 15.33 14.40
C ASN A 175 -2.72 15.85 13.29
N THR A 176 -2.09 14.98 12.51
CA THR A 176 -1.14 15.39 11.45
C THR A 176 -1.66 15.34 10.02
N VAL A 177 -2.66 14.51 9.77
CA VAL A 177 -3.32 14.38 8.46
C VAL A 177 -4.83 14.28 8.63
N ALA A 178 -5.59 14.47 7.55
CA ALA A 178 -7.04 14.34 7.60
C ALA A 178 -7.46 13.01 8.25
N TRP A 179 -8.39 13.09 9.21
CA TRP A 179 -9.00 11.97 9.95
C TRP A 179 -8.07 11.28 10.97
N SER A 180 -6.84 11.77 11.13
CA SER A 180 -5.94 11.30 12.20
C SER A 180 -6.22 11.93 13.57
N ASP A 181 -7.37 12.58 13.74
CA ASP A 181 -7.70 13.37 14.94
C ASP A 181 -8.12 12.52 16.17
N GLY A 182 -7.95 11.20 16.06
CA GLY A 182 -8.35 10.22 17.05
C GLY A 182 -9.80 9.75 16.92
N GLU A 183 -10.59 10.28 15.97
CA GLU A 183 -11.90 9.68 15.66
C GLU A 183 -11.77 8.32 14.97
N TRP A 184 -10.66 8.11 14.25
CA TRP A 184 -10.36 6.85 13.62
C TRP A 184 -9.57 5.94 14.58
N TRP A 185 -10.10 4.74 14.82
CA TRP A 185 -9.72 3.86 15.94
C TRP A 185 -8.23 3.54 16.04
N ALA A 186 -7.48 3.47 14.94
CA ALA A 186 -6.03 3.18 14.98
C ALA A 186 -5.15 4.43 15.16
N THR A 187 -5.74 5.63 15.21
CA THR A 187 -5.06 6.88 15.59
C THR A 187 -5.53 7.45 16.94
N GLY A 188 -6.57 6.84 17.52
CA GLY A 188 -7.27 7.35 18.70
C GLY A 188 -7.13 6.52 19.96
N ASP A 189 -6.37 5.43 19.94
CA ASP A 189 -6.08 4.63 21.12
C ASP A 189 -4.98 5.26 21.99
N ASP A 190 -5.09 5.13 23.32
CA ASP A 190 -4.12 5.73 24.26
C ASP A 190 -2.65 5.38 23.90
N PRO A 191 -2.30 4.13 23.53
CA PRO A 191 -0.93 3.81 23.12
C PRO A 191 -0.43 4.54 21.88
N TRP A 192 -1.27 4.75 20.86
CA TRP A 192 -0.87 5.52 19.67
C TRP A 192 -0.83 7.03 19.93
N GLU A 193 -1.69 7.55 20.81
CA GLU A 193 -1.61 8.93 21.29
C GLU A 193 -0.28 9.19 21.99
N ASP A 194 0.14 8.32 22.92
CA ASP A 194 1.46 8.39 23.57
C ASP A 194 2.61 8.35 22.53
N VAL A 195 2.50 7.50 21.51
CA VAL A 195 3.48 7.42 20.41
C VAL A 195 3.54 8.74 19.63
N SER A 196 2.38 9.31 19.31
CA SER A 196 2.26 10.56 18.56
C SER A 196 2.86 11.73 19.34
N GLU A 197 2.61 11.84 20.65
CA GLU A 197 3.19 12.88 21.50
C GLU A 197 4.73 12.83 21.48
N ARG A 198 5.33 11.65 21.69
CA ARG A 198 6.80 11.52 21.67
C ARG A 198 7.39 11.84 20.30
N TRP A 199 6.71 11.41 19.23
CA TRP A 199 7.11 11.76 17.87
C TRP A 199 7.10 13.27 17.64
N MET A 200 6.07 13.99 18.12
CA MET A 200 6.03 15.45 18.01
C MET A 200 7.19 16.13 18.73
N GLU A 201 7.57 15.63 19.91
CA GLU A 201 8.76 16.13 20.63
C GLU A 201 10.05 15.91 19.81
N LEU A 202 10.22 14.73 19.19
CA LEU A 202 11.36 14.45 18.32
C LEU A 202 11.36 15.33 17.07
N LEU A 203 10.23 15.40 16.36
CA LEU A 203 10.12 16.19 15.12
C LEU A 203 10.36 17.68 15.38
N THR A 204 9.88 18.21 16.50
CA THR A 204 10.18 19.58 16.93
C THR A 204 11.66 19.77 17.24
N THR A 205 12.30 18.78 17.87
CA THR A 205 13.73 18.85 18.20
C THR A 205 14.61 18.86 16.96
N TYR A 206 14.18 18.20 15.88
CA TYR A 206 14.93 18.04 14.64
C TYR A 206 14.30 18.73 13.42
N GLU A 207 13.43 19.73 13.62
CA GLU A 207 12.63 20.37 12.56
C GLU A 207 13.50 21.00 11.45
N ASP A 208 14.68 21.53 11.80
CA ASP A 208 15.65 22.09 10.82
C ASP A 208 16.20 21.03 9.83
N HIS A 209 15.99 19.73 10.09
CA HIS A 209 16.52 18.62 9.32
C HIS A 209 15.45 17.70 8.75
N VAL A 210 14.34 17.51 9.46
CA VAL A 210 13.24 16.65 9.00
C VAL A 210 12.37 17.41 8.02
N VAL A 211 12.47 17.04 6.75
CA VAL A 211 11.70 17.67 5.67
C VAL A 211 10.27 17.16 5.68
N ALA A 212 10.06 15.84 5.81
CA ALA A 212 8.72 15.27 5.76
C ALA A 212 8.58 14.00 6.60
N HIS A 213 7.41 13.83 7.21
CA HIS A 213 6.87 12.56 7.70
C HIS A 213 5.78 12.11 6.73
N ILE A 214 5.96 10.93 6.16
CA ILE A 214 5.15 10.38 5.07
C ILE A 214 4.53 9.09 5.58
N SER A 215 3.21 9.05 5.56
CA SER A 215 2.36 8.00 6.14
C SER A 215 1.41 7.41 5.09
N GLY A 216 0.66 6.37 5.45
CA GLY A 216 -0.43 5.77 4.67
C GLY A 216 -1.71 5.61 5.51
N HIS A 217 -2.34 4.44 5.43
CA HIS A 217 -3.33 3.92 6.38
C HIS A 217 -4.73 4.58 6.41
N MET A 218 -4.86 5.90 6.25
CA MET A 218 -6.17 6.57 6.41
C MET A 218 -7.12 6.36 5.23
N HIS A 219 -6.60 5.91 4.09
CA HIS A 219 -7.36 5.65 2.85
C HIS A 219 -8.19 6.87 2.39
N THR A 220 -7.72 8.07 2.73
CA THR A 220 -8.33 9.33 2.32
C THR A 220 -8.07 9.56 0.84
N HIS A 221 -9.05 10.16 0.16
CA HIS A 221 -8.87 10.57 -1.22
C HIS A 221 -7.81 11.67 -1.29
N TYR A 222 -6.99 11.73 -2.35
CA TYR A 222 -5.91 12.74 -2.45
C TYR A 222 -6.41 14.19 -2.35
N ALA A 223 -7.68 14.42 -2.67
CA ALA A 223 -8.35 15.72 -2.62
C ALA A 223 -9.12 15.96 -1.31
N TRP A 224 -8.97 15.09 -0.31
CA TRP A 224 -9.54 15.27 1.02
C TRP A 224 -8.45 15.77 1.95
N GLU A 225 -8.39 17.10 2.03
CA GLU A 225 -7.38 17.81 2.79
C GLU A 225 -7.89 18.31 4.15
N ASP A 226 -9.20 18.19 4.43
CA ASP A 226 -9.88 18.52 5.69
C ASP A 226 -10.98 17.49 6.05
N THR A 227 -11.63 17.64 7.23
CA THR A 227 -12.86 16.89 7.51
C THR A 227 -14.08 17.69 7.03
N PRO A 228 -15.14 17.04 6.48
CA PRO A 228 -16.34 17.75 6.04
C PRO A 228 -17.04 18.59 7.11
N ASN A 229 -16.73 18.35 8.39
CA ASN A 229 -17.33 19.05 9.53
C ASN A 229 -16.56 20.30 9.94
N ASP A 230 -15.35 20.56 9.40
CA ASP A 230 -14.49 21.66 9.84
C ASP A 230 -15.21 23.02 9.77
N VAL A 231 -16.06 23.21 8.74
CA VAL A 231 -16.87 24.42 8.54
C VAL A 231 -17.91 24.60 9.64
N GLU A 232 -18.60 23.53 10.02
CA GLU A 232 -19.65 23.57 11.04
C GLU A 232 -19.05 23.73 12.44
N GLU A 233 -17.93 23.05 12.69
CA GLU A 233 -17.35 22.90 14.02
C GLU A 233 -16.39 24.05 14.39
N TYR A 234 -15.54 24.48 13.45
CA TYR A 234 -14.48 25.46 13.74
C TYR A 234 -14.62 26.78 12.96
N GLY A 235 -15.53 26.85 11.99
CA GLY A 235 -15.80 28.06 11.22
C GLY A 235 -14.72 28.43 10.20
N PHE A 236 -13.85 27.46 9.87
CA PHE A 236 -12.88 27.46 8.77
C PHE A 236 -12.98 26.11 8.01
N GLY A 237 -12.36 25.99 6.84
CA GLY A 237 -12.59 24.87 5.91
C GLY A 237 -13.55 25.24 4.77
N ASP A 238 -13.56 24.45 3.69
CA ASP A 238 -14.45 24.64 2.53
C ASP A 238 -15.59 23.61 2.43
N GLY A 239 -15.71 22.75 3.45
CA GLY A 239 -16.84 21.86 3.68
C GLY A 239 -16.64 20.52 2.96
N ASP A 240 -17.47 20.21 1.96
CA ASP A 240 -17.27 19.01 1.11
C ASP A 240 -16.21 19.23 0.00
N GLN A 241 -15.65 20.43 -0.05
CA GLN A 241 -14.50 20.79 -0.87
C GLN A 241 -13.38 20.86 0.17
N GLY A 242 -12.28 20.14 0.01
CA GLY A 242 -11.23 20.08 1.02
C GLY A 242 -9.93 20.61 0.48
N VAL A 243 -9.71 21.92 0.61
CA VAL A 243 -8.54 22.61 0.03
C VAL A 243 -8.06 23.80 0.87
N GLU A 244 -7.63 23.59 2.13
CA GLU A 244 -6.95 24.68 2.87
C GLU A 244 -5.78 24.22 3.76
N ASN A 245 -4.56 24.18 3.17
CA ASN A 245 -3.18 24.16 3.74
C ASN A 245 -2.17 23.25 3.00
N VAL A 246 -2.24 23.20 1.66
CA VAL A 246 -1.30 22.45 0.81
C VAL A 246 0.13 22.82 1.15
N GLY A 247 0.82 21.89 1.81
CA GLY A 247 2.23 21.98 2.15
C GLY A 247 2.57 21.93 3.63
N HIS A 248 1.65 21.88 4.61
CA HIS A 248 2.02 21.73 6.03
C HIS A 248 0.92 21.10 6.90
N PHE A 249 -0.03 20.37 6.32
CA PHE A 249 -1.39 20.27 6.87
C PHE A 249 -1.53 19.89 8.36
N VAL A 250 -2.36 20.70 9.03
CA VAL A 250 -2.96 20.50 10.36
C VAL A 250 -4.47 20.44 10.13
N ASN A 251 -5.16 19.38 10.55
CA ASN A 251 -6.20 19.54 11.57
C ASN A 251 -6.57 18.19 12.20
N GLY A 252 -6.20 18.05 13.47
CA GLY A 252 -7.01 17.34 14.43
C GLY A 252 -7.07 18.16 15.72
N ASN A 253 -8.22 18.77 15.94
CA ASN A 253 -8.77 19.27 17.19
C ASN A 253 -8.05 20.33 18.07
N GLU A 254 -6.73 20.56 18.04
CA GLU A 254 -6.10 21.60 18.88
C GLU A 254 -4.94 22.35 18.21
N THR A 255 -4.94 23.67 18.37
CA THR A 255 -3.95 24.65 17.87
C THR A 255 -2.59 24.54 18.57
N GLU A 256 -2.07 23.35 18.79
CA GLU A 256 -0.66 23.19 19.09
C GLU A 256 0.12 23.43 17.81
N ALA A 257 1.17 24.26 17.88
CA ALA A 257 1.99 24.53 16.71
C ALA A 257 2.69 23.23 16.32
N LEU A 258 2.28 22.61 15.21
CA LEU A 258 3.06 21.52 14.61
C LEU A 258 4.48 22.02 14.29
N PRO A 259 5.48 21.13 14.32
CA PRO A 259 6.82 21.48 13.88
C PRO A 259 6.80 21.89 12.39
N ASP A 260 7.83 22.59 11.92
CA ASP A 260 7.98 22.99 10.52
C ASP A 260 8.36 21.80 9.61
N VAL A 261 7.53 20.75 9.66
CA VAL A 261 7.69 19.46 8.97
C VAL A 261 6.47 19.23 8.08
N TYR A 262 6.69 18.68 6.89
CA TYR A 262 5.59 18.31 5.99
C TYR A 262 5.01 16.95 6.40
N PHE A 263 3.74 16.90 6.81
CA PHE A 263 3.02 15.65 7.01
C PHE A 263 2.25 15.27 5.75
N LEU A 264 2.56 14.10 5.19
CA LEU A 264 2.00 13.63 3.92
C LEU A 264 1.34 12.26 4.12
N ASN A 265 0.19 12.05 3.49
CA ASN A 265 -0.48 10.76 3.46
C ASN A 265 -0.98 10.48 2.04
N PRO A 266 -0.22 9.72 1.21
CA PRO A 266 -0.67 9.31 -0.10
C PRO A 266 -1.96 8.50 -0.03
N GLN A 267 -2.88 8.79 -0.96
CA GLN A 267 -4.12 8.01 -1.09
C GLN A 267 -3.83 6.51 -1.26
N ALA A 268 -4.60 5.69 -0.55
CA ALA A 268 -4.60 4.25 -0.71
C ALA A 268 -4.94 3.82 -2.14
N LEU A 269 -4.20 2.85 -2.67
CA LEU A 269 -4.49 2.30 -3.99
C LEU A 269 -5.74 1.38 -3.97
N CYS A 270 -6.09 0.80 -2.83
CA CYS A 270 -7.16 -0.18 -2.68
C CYS A 270 -8.58 0.42 -2.57
N TYR A 271 -9.56 -0.20 -3.26
CA TYR A 271 -10.99 0.13 -3.15
C TYR A 271 -11.75 -0.67 -2.06
N THR A 272 -11.15 -1.69 -1.43
CA THR A 272 -11.88 -2.67 -0.60
C THR A 272 -12.06 -2.27 0.85
N HIS A 273 -11.19 -1.41 1.35
CA HIS A 273 -11.33 -0.75 2.63
C HIS A 273 -12.10 0.56 2.54
N GLY A 274 -12.61 0.87 1.34
CA GLY A 274 -13.33 2.09 1.08
C GLY A 274 -12.38 3.28 1.18
N SER A 275 -11.88 3.74 0.04
CA SER A 275 -11.89 5.20 -0.14
C SER A 275 -13.30 5.61 0.28
N ALA A 276 -13.46 6.35 1.39
CA ALA A 276 -14.64 6.23 2.25
C ALA A 276 -15.99 6.57 1.58
N TRP A 277 -16.01 6.85 0.28
CA TRP A 277 -17.16 7.26 -0.49
C TRP A 277 -17.38 6.44 -1.79
N PRO A 278 -18.62 5.97 -2.06
CA PRO A 278 -19.01 5.25 -3.28
C PRO A 278 -19.03 6.11 -4.56
N TYR A 279 -18.35 7.27 -4.56
CA TYR A 279 -18.40 8.27 -5.64
C TYR A 279 -17.05 8.51 -6.32
N TYR A 280 -15.93 8.02 -5.77
CA TYR A 280 -14.61 8.29 -6.34
C TYR A 280 -14.12 7.07 -7.12
N GLU A 281 -14.03 7.24 -8.43
CA GLU A 281 -13.55 6.23 -9.38
C GLU A 281 -12.01 6.25 -9.50
N THR A 282 -11.29 6.88 -8.57
CA THR A 282 -9.91 7.31 -8.76
C THR A 282 -9.04 7.00 -7.54
N SER A 283 -7.93 6.32 -7.77
CA SER A 283 -6.79 6.19 -6.86
C SER A 283 -5.57 6.86 -7.50
N ALA A 284 -4.58 7.24 -6.70
CA ALA A 284 -3.43 7.97 -7.22
C ALA A 284 -2.09 7.48 -6.64
N ILE A 285 -1.05 7.61 -7.45
CA ILE A 285 0.33 7.57 -6.98
C ILE A 285 0.86 8.99 -6.85
N TYR A 286 1.89 9.16 -6.04
CA TYR A 286 2.59 10.44 -5.89
C TYR A 286 4.01 10.26 -6.41
N TYR A 287 4.56 11.29 -7.05
CA TYR A 287 5.93 11.23 -7.52
C TYR A 287 6.58 12.61 -7.53
N TYR A 288 7.91 12.63 -7.40
CA TYR A 288 8.68 13.86 -7.43
C TYR A 288 10.09 13.63 -7.98
N ASP A 289 10.69 14.69 -8.50
CA ASP A 289 12.08 14.70 -8.97
C ASP A 289 12.96 15.43 -7.94
N LEU A 290 14.01 14.76 -7.47
CA LEU A 290 15.11 15.35 -6.74
C LEU A 290 16.17 15.84 -7.73
N GLU A 291 16.22 17.16 -7.91
CA GLU A 291 17.20 17.82 -8.77
C GLU A 291 18.42 18.27 -7.94
N PRO A 292 19.66 18.03 -8.41
CA PRO A 292 20.86 18.52 -7.73
C PRO A 292 20.82 20.02 -7.47
N MET A 293 21.14 20.42 -6.24
CA MET A 293 21.22 21.80 -5.74
C MET A 293 19.88 22.55 -5.63
N ALA A 294 18.74 21.89 -5.87
CA ALA A 294 17.44 22.49 -5.62
C ALA A 294 17.13 22.58 -4.11
N ASN A 295 16.43 23.64 -3.69
CA ASN A 295 15.95 23.82 -2.31
C ASN A 295 14.43 23.55 -2.19
N ASN A 296 13.88 22.88 -3.19
CA ASN A 296 12.50 22.47 -3.23
C ASN A 296 12.33 21.41 -4.31
N PHE A 297 11.24 20.67 -4.22
CA PHE A 297 10.78 19.78 -5.26
C PHE A 297 9.25 19.85 -5.34
N THR A 298 8.69 19.41 -6.46
CA THR A 298 7.24 19.37 -6.66
C THR A 298 6.78 17.93 -6.59
N ILE A 299 5.93 17.62 -5.62
CA ILE A 299 5.19 16.36 -5.59
C ILE A 299 4.00 16.49 -6.52
N LYS A 300 3.81 15.49 -7.38
CA LYS A 300 2.70 15.40 -8.32
C LYS A 300 1.86 14.18 -8.01
N THR A 301 0.56 14.37 -8.05
CA THR A 301 -0.44 13.31 -7.88
C THR A 301 -0.88 12.86 -9.25
N ARG A 302 -0.74 11.56 -9.54
CA ARG A 302 -1.13 10.96 -10.82
C ARG A 302 -2.19 9.90 -10.59
N ASP A 303 -3.33 10.10 -11.25
CA ASP A 303 -4.44 9.15 -11.25
C ASP A 303 -4.03 7.85 -11.96
N ILE A 304 -4.28 6.69 -11.32
CA ILE A 304 -3.80 5.40 -11.84
C ILE A 304 -4.55 4.93 -13.08
N HIS A 305 -5.80 5.39 -13.27
CA HIS A 305 -6.65 4.96 -14.37
C HIS A 305 -6.33 5.73 -15.66
N THR A 306 -6.34 7.06 -15.57
CA THR A 306 -6.13 7.99 -16.67
C THR A 306 -4.67 8.27 -16.96
N LYS A 307 -3.78 8.03 -15.98
CA LYS A 307 -2.33 8.33 -16.03
C LYS A 307 -2.06 9.83 -16.24
N MET A 308 -3.01 10.67 -15.87
CA MET A 308 -2.90 12.13 -15.90
C MET A 308 -2.50 12.66 -14.53
N ASP A 309 -1.65 13.68 -14.51
CA ASP A 309 -1.38 14.44 -13.30
C ASP A 309 -2.65 15.24 -12.96
N VAL A 310 -3.19 15.02 -11.76
CA VAL A 310 -4.44 15.63 -11.27
C VAL A 310 -4.20 16.72 -10.26
N ASP A 311 -3.04 16.70 -9.60
CA ASP A 311 -2.65 17.71 -8.62
C ASP A 311 -1.11 17.81 -8.47
N SER A 312 -0.64 18.90 -7.84
CA SER A 312 0.76 19.09 -7.52
C SER A 312 0.98 20.11 -6.41
N TYR A 313 1.99 19.87 -5.56
CA TYR A 313 2.38 20.79 -4.50
C TYR A 313 3.89 20.87 -4.32
N ILE A 314 4.38 21.97 -3.75
CA ILE A 314 5.81 22.26 -3.60
C ILE A 314 6.24 21.99 -2.17
N VAL A 315 7.24 21.14 -2.00
CA VAL A 315 7.93 20.91 -0.73
C VAL A 315 9.24 21.69 -0.75
N LYS A 316 9.50 22.48 0.29
CA LYS A 316 10.77 23.18 0.46
C LYS A 316 11.71 22.38 1.32
N THR A 317 12.99 22.51 1.06
CA THR A 317 14.06 21.95 1.90
C THR A 317 14.92 23.11 2.41
N ASP A 318 15.34 23.04 3.68
CA ASP A 318 16.25 24.03 4.24
C ASP A 318 17.65 23.93 3.65
N PHE A 319 18.03 22.72 3.25
CA PHE A 319 19.31 22.46 2.60
C PHE A 319 19.13 22.08 1.13
N PRO A 320 20.06 22.54 0.25
CA PRO A 320 20.07 22.10 -1.13
C PRO A 320 20.18 20.58 -1.23
N ILE A 321 19.34 20.00 -2.08
CA ILE A 321 19.35 18.58 -2.40
C ILE A 321 20.69 18.24 -3.04
N ASN A 322 21.42 17.29 -2.46
CA ASN A 322 22.60 16.69 -3.05
C ASN A 322 22.33 15.20 -3.20
N ILE A 323 22.16 14.74 -4.44
CA ILE A 323 21.93 13.32 -4.75
C ILE A 323 23.22 12.54 -5.03
N SER A 324 24.39 13.20 -5.01
CA SER A 324 25.70 12.60 -5.36
C SER A 324 25.68 11.91 -6.74
N ASP A 325 25.77 10.58 -6.78
CA ASP A 325 25.71 9.75 -7.99
C ASP A 325 24.30 9.24 -8.29
N GLY A 326 23.30 9.70 -7.53
CA GLY A 326 21.91 9.28 -7.64
C GLY A 326 21.62 7.89 -7.07
N LYS A 327 22.62 7.20 -6.50
CA LYS A 327 22.44 5.84 -5.96
C LYS A 327 21.95 5.88 -4.52
N MET A 328 20.82 5.23 -4.27
CA MET A 328 20.34 4.89 -2.94
C MET A 328 21.25 3.84 -2.30
N ARG A 329 21.72 4.11 -1.09
CA ARG A 329 22.58 3.21 -0.32
C ARG A 329 21.87 2.80 0.94
N PHE A 330 21.85 1.50 1.21
CA PHE A 330 21.48 0.98 2.52
C PHE A 330 22.56 1.35 3.54
N ILE A 331 22.16 1.83 4.71
CA ILE A 331 23.09 2.21 5.78
C ILE A 331 23.00 1.24 6.95
N GLU A 332 21.81 1.09 7.51
CA GLU A 332 21.57 0.21 8.65
C GLU A 332 20.10 -0.21 8.73
N SER A 333 19.83 -1.28 9.48
CA SER A 333 18.48 -1.78 9.71
C SER A 333 18.26 -2.20 11.13
N LYS A 334 17.07 -1.91 11.63
CA LYS A 334 16.58 -2.45 12.89
C LYS A 334 15.92 -3.82 12.67
N THR A 335 16.63 -4.80 12.11
CA THR A 335 16.11 -6.17 12.01
C THR A 335 16.53 -7.02 13.20
N THR A 336 15.53 -7.67 13.80
CA THR A 336 15.66 -8.67 14.87
C THR A 336 15.65 -10.12 14.36
N ILE A 337 15.80 -10.36 13.05
CA ILE A 337 15.74 -11.71 12.49
C ILE A 337 17.12 -12.39 12.51
N VAL A 338 17.26 -13.36 13.41
CA VAL A 338 18.38 -14.30 13.43
C VAL A 338 18.16 -15.35 12.34
N SER A 339 19.03 -15.38 11.33
CA SER A 339 19.06 -16.44 10.31
C SER A 339 19.18 -17.83 10.97
N LYS A 340 18.42 -18.81 10.45
CA LYS A 340 18.55 -20.25 10.81
C LYS A 340 19.93 -20.85 10.48
N HIS A 341 20.80 -20.12 9.79
CA HIS A 341 22.06 -20.61 9.23
C HIS A 341 23.22 -19.68 9.53
N LYS A 342 24.02 -19.97 10.58
CA LYS A 342 25.43 -19.56 10.83
C LYS A 342 25.90 -18.13 10.45
N ALA A 343 25.00 -17.21 10.18
CA ALA A 343 25.23 -15.83 9.80
C ALA A 343 24.34 -14.99 10.72
N ASP A 344 24.93 -13.97 11.33
CA ASP A 344 24.25 -13.12 12.29
C ASP A 344 23.88 -11.83 11.53
N VAL A 345 22.57 -11.59 11.32
CA VAL A 345 22.08 -10.29 10.80
C VAL A 345 22.36 -9.26 11.89
N CYS A 346 23.08 -8.19 11.56
CA CYS A 346 23.55 -7.24 12.54
C CYS A 346 22.75 -5.94 12.47
N GLU A 347 22.39 -5.38 13.63
CA GLU A 347 21.67 -4.12 13.74
C GLU A 347 22.37 -2.93 13.04
N LYS A 348 23.69 -2.99 12.87
CA LYS A 348 24.50 -1.92 12.24
C LYS A 348 25.20 -2.34 10.94
N ASN A 349 24.95 -3.56 10.42
CA ASN A 349 25.60 -4.09 9.20
C ASN A 349 24.71 -5.14 8.52
N TRP A 350 24.71 -5.19 7.18
CA TRP A 350 23.92 -6.17 6.40
C TRP A 350 24.06 -7.62 6.91
N LEU A 351 25.30 -8.12 7.08
CA LEU A 351 25.52 -9.50 7.51
C LEU A 351 26.90 -9.69 8.16
N GLU A 352 26.98 -10.23 9.37
CA GLU A 352 28.24 -10.78 9.89
C GLU A 352 28.41 -12.22 9.42
N VAL A 353 29.48 -12.45 8.64
CA VAL A 353 29.82 -13.78 8.13
C VAL A 353 31.07 -14.31 8.84
N LYS A 354 30.99 -15.57 9.28
CA LYS A 354 32.13 -16.28 9.86
C LYS A 354 32.95 -16.91 8.73
N LYS A 355 34.25 -17.09 8.97
CA LYS A 355 35.10 -17.84 8.06
C LYS A 355 34.53 -19.25 7.83
N GLY A 356 34.36 -19.63 6.57
CA GLY A 356 33.77 -20.89 6.14
C GLY A 356 32.24 -20.90 6.18
N SER A 357 31.59 -19.75 6.42
CA SER A 357 30.15 -19.62 6.19
C SER A 357 29.86 -19.81 4.70
N ILE A 358 28.86 -20.63 4.42
CA ILE A 358 28.31 -20.85 3.08
C ILE A 358 26.92 -20.21 3.10
N ILE A 359 26.71 -19.24 2.22
CA ILE A 359 25.49 -18.44 2.17
C ILE A 359 25.01 -18.41 0.73
N THR A 360 23.72 -18.69 0.52
CA THR A 360 23.07 -18.56 -0.78
C THR A 360 22.35 -17.23 -0.80
N PHE A 361 22.76 -16.36 -1.71
CA PHE A 361 22.07 -15.13 -2.05
C PHE A 361 21.10 -15.42 -3.19
N HIS A 362 19.93 -14.82 -3.13
CA HIS A 362 18.88 -14.98 -4.13
C HIS A 362 18.52 -13.59 -4.68
N LYS A 363 18.23 -13.53 -5.98
CA LYS A 363 17.61 -12.37 -6.61
C LYS A 363 16.78 -12.83 -7.80
N SER A 364 15.61 -12.23 -7.96
CA SER A 364 14.72 -12.43 -9.10
C SER A 364 14.78 -11.24 -10.07
N TRP A 365 14.61 -11.50 -11.37
CA TRP A 365 14.45 -10.47 -12.41
C TRP A 365 13.26 -10.81 -13.30
N ASN A 366 12.62 -9.80 -13.89
CA ASN A 366 11.55 -10.03 -14.86
C ASN A 366 12.04 -10.40 -16.27
N LEU A 367 13.34 -10.26 -16.53
CA LEU A 367 13.95 -10.53 -17.81
C LEU A 367 15.11 -11.51 -17.60
N PRO A 368 15.37 -12.44 -18.54
CA PRO A 368 16.55 -13.28 -18.48
C PRO A 368 17.81 -12.40 -18.37
N VAL A 369 18.64 -12.69 -17.38
CA VAL A 369 19.91 -12.00 -17.15
C VAL A 369 21.04 -12.95 -17.53
N GLU A 370 21.96 -12.48 -18.36
CA GLU A 370 23.19 -13.20 -18.68
C GLU A 370 24.36 -12.60 -17.88
N ASP A 371 25.37 -13.43 -17.60
CA ASP A 371 26.64 -13.04 -16.99
C ASP A 371 26.47 -12.36 -15.60
N ILE A 372 25.92 -13.06 -14.62
CA ILE A 372 25.70 -12.49 -13.27
C ILE A 372 27.00 -12.45 -12.45
N SER A 373 27.23 -11.32 -11.76
CA SER A 373 28.24 -11.15 -10.73
C SER A 373 27.61 -10.86 -9.37
N ILE A 374 28.37 -11.16 -8.31
CA ILE A 374 28.04 -10.75 -6.95
C ILE A 374 29.16 -9.86 -6.42
N GLU A 375 28.79 -8.74 -5.84
CA GLU A 375 29.71 -7.78 -5.22
C GLU A 375 29.32 -7.55 -3.77
N PHE A 376 30.33 -7.45 -2.91
CA PHE A 376 30.16 -7.21 -1.48
C PHE A 376 30.85 -5.91 -1.10
N GLU A 377 30.22 -5.11 -0.25
CA GLU A 377 30.91 -4.02 0.44
C GLU A 377 31.36 -4.48 1.84
N PRO A 378 32.65 -4.32 2.21
CA PRO A 378 33.73 -3.71 1.44
C PRO A 378 34.31 -4.67 0.37
N ALA A 379 34.66 -4.13 -0.79
CA ALA A 379 35.17 -4.89 -1.96
C ALA A 379 36.46 -5.70 -1.70
N THR A 380 37.12 -5.49 -0.55
CA THR A 380 38.31 -6.25 -0.14
C THR A 380 38.00 -7.65 0.39
N MET A 381 36.73 -8.02 0.51
CA MET A 381 36.29 -9.28 1.10
C MET A 381 36.70 -10.49 0.27
N LYS A 382 37.23 -11.52 0.93
CA LYS A 382 37.59 -12.78 0.28
C LYS A 382 36.48 -13.81 0.36
N TYR A 383 35.97 -14.19 -0.80
CA TYR A 383 34.95 -15.22 -0.96
C TYR A 383 35.18 -16.03 -2.23
N ASP A 384 34.65 -17.26 -2.26
CA ASP A 384 34.55 -18.06 -3.49
C ASP A 384 33.07 -18.26 -3.82
N VAL A 385 32.67 -18.04 -5.08
CA VAL A 385 31.37 -18.49 -5.59
C VAL A 385 31.46 -20.00 -5.80
N ILE A 386 30.67 -20.75 -5.03
CA ILE A 386 30.63 -22.21 -5.07
C ILE A 386 29.66 -22.70 -6.14
N GLU A 387 28.50 -22.04 -6.22
CA GLU A 387 27.39 -22.42 -7.09
C GLU A 387 26.69 -21.17 -7.59
N LEU A 388 26.34 -21.19 -8.87
CA LEU A 388 25.49 -20.23 -9.55
C LEU A 388 24.41 -21.06 -10.23
N GLU A 389 23.18 -20.97 -9.73
CA GLU A 389 22.01 -21.61 -10.34
C GLU A 389 21.10 -20.52 -10.90
N GLU A 390 20.80 -20.61 -12.20
CA GLU A 390 19.83 -19.76 -12.88
C GLU A 390 18.61 -20.61 -13.21
N LYS A 391 17.45 -20.23 -12.67
CA LYS A 391 16.21 -20.96 -12.89
C LYS A 391 15.06 -20.00 -12.99
N ASP A 392 14.33 -20.07 -14.09
CA ASP A 392 13.06 -19.34 -14.24
C ASP A 392 13.16 -17.83 -13.90
N GLN A 393 14.27 -17.19 -14.30
CA GLN A 393 14.59 -15.76 -14.06
C GLN A 393 15.02 -15.42 -12.62
N GLU A 394 15.19 -16.43 -11.78
CA GLU A 394 15.82 -16.35 -10.47
C GLU A 394 17.30 -16.74 -10.58
N VAL A 395 18.14 -16.08 -9.78
CA VAL A 395 19.55 -16.45 -9.62
C VAL A 395 19.84 -16.72 -8.17
N TYR A 396 20.45 -17.88 -7.94
CA TYR A 396 20.94 -18.32 -6.64
C TYR A 396 22.47 -18.35 -6.70
N ILE A 397 23.11 -17.51 -5.90
CA ILE A 397 24.58 -17.42 -5.80
C ILE A 397 25.00 -17.93 -4.43
N THR A 398 25.56 -19.13 -4.40
CA THR A 398 26.11 -19.70 -3.17
C THR A 398 27.58 -19.31 -3.03
N VAL A 399 27.90 -18.63 -1.93
CA VAL A 399 29.21 -18.05 -1.66
C VAL A 399 29.81 -18.65 -0.38
N GLU A 400 31.08 -19.08 -0.44
CA GLU A 400 31.89 -19.43 0.74
C GLU A 400 32.79 -18.27 1.13
N PHE A 401 32.56 -17.69 2.32
CA PHE A 401 33.42 -16.64 2.85
C PHE A 401 34.71 -17.20 3.43
N LYS A 402 35.86 -16.73 2.97
CA LYS A 402 37.19 -17.25 3.36
C LYS A 402 37.77 -16.59 4.61
N GLU A 403 37.11 -15.55 5.08
CA GLU A 403 37.46 -14.81 6.27
C GLU A 403 36.21 -14.38 7.02
N LYS A 404 36.40 -13.92 8.25
CA LYS A 404 35.34 -13.23 8.98
C LYS A 404 35.21 -11.85 8.35
N ALA A 405 33.99 -11.43 8.02
CA ALA A 405 33.75 -10.12 7.46
C ALA A 405 32.40 -9.55 7.90
N MET A 406 32.32 -8.21 7.87
CA MET A 406 31.07 -7.48 7.97
C MET A 406 30.70 -7.09 6.55
N ILE A 407 29.55 -7.56 6.08
CA ILE A 407 28.97 -7.17 4.81
C ILE A 407 28.10 -5.94 5.09
N HIS A 408 28.36 -4.85 4.37
CA HIS A 408 27.59 -3.61 4.44
C HIS A 408 26.51 -3.56 3.36
N ASP A 409 26.77 -4.18 2.21
CA ASP A 409 25.85 -4.25 1.09
C ASP A 409 26.20 -5.47 0.20
N VAL A 410 25.20 -6.00 -0.51
CA VAL A 410 25.38 -7.02 -1.54
C VAL A 410 24.67 -6.61 -2.81
N ASN A 411 25.47 -6.45 -3.86
CA ASN A 411 24.97 -6.12 -5.17
C ASN A 411 25.09 -7.36 -6.05
N ILE A 412 23.94 -7.95 -6.41
CA ILE A 412 23.88 -8.96 -7.47
C ILE A 412 23.55 -8.23 -8.77
N LEU A 413 24.55 -8.19 -9.66
CA LEU A 413 24.56 -7.34 -10.85
C LEU A 413 24.61 -8.21 -12.12
N PRO A 414 23.89 -7.85 -13.18
CA PRO A 414 24.22 -8.28 -14.55
C PRO A 414 25.60 -7.75 -14.97
N ASP A 415 26.35 -8.47 -15.80
CA ASP A 415 27.64 -8.01 -16.35
C ASP A 415 27.49 -6.64 -17.02
N GLU A 416 28.38 -5.72 -16.62
CA GLU A 416 28.31 -4.27 -16.86
C GLU A 416 28.33 -3.87 -18.34
N LYS A 417 28.52 -4.80 -19.29
CA LYS A 417 28.54 -4.50 -20.73
C LYS A 417 27.21 -3.98 -21.29
N LEU A 418 26.12 -4.04 -20.52
CA LEU A 418 24.81 -3.49 -20.87
C LEU A 418 24.35 -2.34 -19.97
N ILE A 419 25.10 -2.00 -18.93
CA ILE A 419 24.83 -0.83 -18.09
C ILE A 419 25.68 0.31 -18.66
N PRO A 420 25.08 1.36 -19.25
CA PRO A 420 25.87 2.46 -19.80
C PRO A 420 26.79 3.02 -18.70
N ASP A 421 28.01 3.36 -19.08
CA ASP A 421 29.05 3.95 -18.23
C ASP A 421 28.52 5.25 -17.57
N VAL A 422 27.94 5.15 -16.35
CA VAL A 422 27.32 6.27 -15.62
C VAL A 422 28.33 6.92 -14.67
N ASP A 423 29.44 7.42 -15.22
CA ASP A 423 30.32 8.37 -14.52
C ASP A 423 29.82 9.82 -14.65
N SER A 424 28.62 10.02 -15.21
CA SER A 424 27.95 11.32 -15.19
C SER A 424 27.17 11.46 -13.87
N PRO A 425 27.27 12.58 -13.15
CA PRO A 425 26.36 12.86 -12.04
C PRO A 425 24.92 12.72 -12.54
N ALA A 426 24.06 12.08 -11.74
CA ALA A 426 22.65 11.95 -12.05
C ALA A 426 22.04 13.36 -12.25
N GLU A 427 21.37 13.59 -13.37
CA GLU A 427 20.74 14.89 -13.65
C GLU A 427 19.48 15.10 -12.79
N ARG A 428 18.81 14.01 -12.42
CA ARG A 428 17.67 13.94 -11.51
C ARG A 428 17.53 12.52 -10.98
N VAL A 429 16.86 12.37 -9.85
CA VAL A 429 16.35 11.07 -9.36
C VAL A 429 14.85 11.22 -9.11
N ARG A 430 14.04 10.33 -9.68
CA ARG A 430 12.59 10.32 -9.52
C ARG A 430 12.17 9.30 -8.47
N MET A 431 11.45 9.79 -7.48
CA MET A 431 10.83 9.00 -6.44
C MET A 431 9.35 8.83 -6.72
N VAL A 432 8.80 7.66 -6.40
CA VAL A 432 7.37 7.40 -6.32
C VAL A 432 7.00 7.03 -4.90
N LEU A 433 5.84 7.49 -4.44
CA LEU A 433 5.19 7.10 -3.19
C LEU A 433 3.85 6.44 -3.51
N LEU A 434 3.59 5.29 -2.89
CA LEU A 434 2.31 4.58 -2.95
C LEU A 434 2.08 3.78 -1.67
N THR A 435 0.83 3.52 -1.30
CA THR A 435 0.48 2.78 -0.08
C THR A 435 -0.78 1.96 -0.30
N ASP A 436 -1.02 0.99 0.57
CA ASP A 436 -2.31 0.34 0.74
C ASP A 436 -2.84 -0.24 -0.57
N ILE A 437 -2.05 -1.09 -1.21
CA ILE A 437 -2.46 -1.83 -2.40
C ILE A 437 -3.31 -3.06 -2.05
N HIS A 438 -3.13 -3.62 -0.84
CA HIS A 438 -3.92 -4.74 -0.27
C HIS A 438 -4.07 -5.93 -1.24
N PHE A 439 -2.97 -6.59 -1.56
CA PHE A 439 -3.03 -7.85 -2.30
C PHE A 439 -3.83 -8.91 -1.52
N ASP A 440 -4.83 -9.50 -2.17
CA ASP A 440 -5.66 -10.59 -1.64
C ASP A 440 -5.39 -11.87 -2.44
N SER A 441 -5.70 -13.01 -1.84
CA SER A 441 -5.48 -14.33 -2.41
C SER A 441 -6.04 -14.46 -3.83
N PRO A 442 -5.19 -14.80 -4.82
CA PRO A 442 -5.58 -14.84 -6.23
C PRO A 442 -6.66 -15.88 -6.51
N LYS A 443 -7.66 -15.50 -7.30
CA LYS A 443 -8.64 -16.48 -7.80
C LYS A 443 -8.02 -17.53 -8.74
N ASN A 444 -6.88 -17.25 -9.41
CA ASN A 444 -6.23 -18.18 -10.35
C ASN A 444 -4.71 -17.92 -10.60
N ARG A 445 -3.88 -17.91 -9.55
CA ARG A 445 -2.40 -18.05 -9.61
C ARG A 445 -1.64 -17.07 -10.55
N HIS A 446 -2.05 -15.80 -10.44
CA HIS A 446 -1.28 -14.55 -10.66
C HIS A 446 -0.94 -14.06 -12.08
N GLU A 447 -1.50 -12.89 -12.41
CA GLU A 447 -0.83 -11.63 -12.79
C GLU A 447 -1.62 -10.60 -11.96
N PHE A 448 -1.28 -10.53 -10.67
CA PHE A 448 -1.91 -9.70 -9.63
C PHE A 448 -3.37 -10.05 -9.31
N GLY A 449 -3.55 -11.26 -8.75
CA GLY A 449 -4.80 -11.67 -8.14
C GLY A 449 -5.28 -10.65 -7.11
N GLY A 450 -6.54 -10.27 -7.24
CA GLY A 450 -7.17 -9.13 -6.61
C GLY A 450 -8.20 -9.49 -5.58
N VAL A 451 -8.64 -8.42 -4.92
CA VAL A 451 -9.47 -8.44 -3.73
C VAL A 451 -10.86 -8.96 -4.03
N GLN A 452 -11.17 -10.16 -3.52
CA GLN A 452 -12.55 -10.51 -3.35
C GLN A 452 -13.06 -9.67 -2.18
N VAL A 453 -13.64 -8.51 -2.48
CA VAL A 453 -14.44 -7.76 -1.49
C VAL A 453 -15.44 -8.77 -0.96
N ASP A 454 -15.25 -9.22 0.27
CA ASP A 454 -16.29 -9.94 0.95
C ASP A 454 -17.34 -8.89 1.27
N ILE A 455 -18.23 -8.64 0.31
CA ILE A 455 -19.36 -7.70 0.45
C ILE A 455 -20.19 -8.08 1.68
N LEU A 456 -20.12 -9.34 2.13
CA LEU A 456 -20.68 -9.78 3.41
C LEU A 456 -19.97 -9.16 4.63
N ALA A 457 -18.66 -8.96 4.62
CA ALA A 457 -17.97 -8.28 5.72
C ALA A 457 -18.27 -6.76 5.72
N HIS A 458 -18.28 -6.14 4.54
CA HIS A 458 -18.38 -4.67 4.39
C HIS A 458 -19.76 -4.09 4.75
N PHE A 459 -20.85 -4.88 4.63
CA PHE A 459 -22.18 -4.49 5.10
C PHE A 459 -22.45 -4.87 6.58
N GLY A 460 -21.42 -5.25 7.34
CA GLY A 460 -21.60 -5.77 8.70
C GLY A 460 -22.52 -6.98 8.72
N TRP A 461 -22.46 -7.83 7.70
CA TRP A 461 -23.33 -8.98 7.48
C TRP A 461 -22.74 -10.15 8.28
N PRO A 462 -23.18 -10.40 9.53
CA PRO A 462 -22.68 -11.53 10.27
C PRO A 462 -23.21 -12.78 9.55
N GLY A 463 -22.44 -13.87 9.54
CA GLY A 463 -22.87 -15.20 9.07
C GLY A 463 -24.08 -15.81 9.81
N LYS A 464 -24.96 -14.99 10.41
CA LYS A 464 -26.19 -15.33 11.12
C LYS A 464 -27.47 -14.89 10.40
N ILE A 465 -27.46 -14.45 9.15
CA ILE A 465 -28.71 -14.02 8.47
C ILE A 465 -29.61 -15.17 8.00
N LEU A 466 -29.14 -16.43 8.04
CA LEU A 466 -30.08 -17.55 8.06
C LEU A 466 -30.88 -17.65 9.39
N GLU A 467 -30.55 -16.83 10.40
CA GLU A 467 -31.29 -16.70 11.66
C GLU A 467 -31.94 -15.32 11.89
N THR A 468 -31.62 -14.27 11.11
CA THR A 468 -32.26 -12.95 11.31
C THR A 468 -33.62 -12.88 10.61
N SER A 469 -34.64 -12.62 11.42
CA SER A 469 -36.04 -12.46 11.08
C SER A 469 -36.38 -11.11 10.41
N ASP A 470 -35.51 -10.54 9.57
CA ASP A 470 -35.84 -9.31 8.86
C ASP A 470 -36.90 -9.58 7.76
N PRO A 471 -38.14 -9.11 7.95
CA PRO A 471 -39.22 -9.38 7.01
C PRO A 471 -39.01 -8.72 5.65
N PHE A 472 -38.13 -7.71 5.51
CA PHE A 472 -37.95 -6.98 4.26
C PHE A 472 -37.39 -7.85 3.13
N TRP A 473 -36.35 -8.63 3.41
CA TRP A 473 -35.74 -9.53 2.43
C TRP A 473 -36.62 -10.74 2.13
N LEU A 474 -37.30 -11.26 3.15
CA LEU A 474 -38.32 -12.29 2.96
C LEU A 474 -39.45 -11.78 2.06
N ILE A 475 -39.87 -10.52 2.19
CA ILE A 475 -40.87 -9.89 1.32
C ILE A 475 -40.35 -9.77 -0.12
N ILE A 476 -39.10 -9.38 -0.35
CA ILE A 476 -38.53 -9.28 -1.71
C ILE A 476 -38.46 -10.67 -2.37
N ILE A 477 -38.00 -11.69 -1.65
CA ILE A 477 -37.89 -13.07 -2.15
C ILE A 477 -39.30 -13.65 -2.40
N ILE A 478 -40.24 -13.50 -1.45
CA ILE A 478 -41.62 -13.96 -1.60
C ILE A 478 -42.33 -13.23 -2.74
N SER A 479 -42.11 -11.92 -2.90
CA SER A 479 -42.71 -11.14 -3.99
C SER A 479 -42.19 -11.59 -5.36
N SER A 480 -40.89 -11.90 -5.45
CA SER A 480 -40.25 -12.39 -6.67
C SER A 480 -40.75 -13.80 -7.04
N ILE A 481 -40.85 -14.70 -6.06
CA ILE A 481 -41.41 -16.05 -6.23
C ILE A 481 -42.90 -15.97 -6.59
N GLY A 482 -43.67 -15.11 -5.92
CA GLY A 482 -45.09 -14.89 -6.19
C GLY A 482 -45.36 -14.37 -7.62
N LEU A 483 -44.49 -13.49 -8.12
CA LEU A 483 -44.54 -13.00 -9.49
C LEU A 483 -44.28 -14.12 -10.50
N LEU A 484 -43.24 -14.94 -10.28
CA LEU A 484 -42.90 -16.08 -11.13
C LEU A 484 -44.01 -17.14 -11.18
N ILE A 485 -44.61 -17.47 -10.03
CA ILE A 485 -45.74 -18.40 -9.96
C ILE A 485 -46.95 -17.84 -10.71
N SER A 486 -47.25 -16.56 -10.54
CA SER A 486 -48.37 -15.89 -11.23
C SER A 486 -48.20 -15.90 -12.75
N ILE A 487 -46.98 -15.66 -13.24
CA ILE A 487 -46.62 -15.77 -14.66
C ILE A 487 -46.79 -17.23 -15.15
N GLY A 488 -46.30 -18.21 -14.40
CA GLY A 488 -46.44 -19.64 -14.72
C GLY A 488 -47.90 -20.08 -14.84
N ILE A 489 -48.74 -19.72 -13.87
CA ILE A 489 -50.19 -20.02 -13.87
C ILE A 489 -50.88 -19.37 -15.06
N TYR A 490 -50.51 -18.13 -15.39
CA TYR A 490 -51.08 -17.41 -16.53
C TYR A 490 -50.74 -18.10 -17.87
N ILE A 491 -49.47 -18.47 -18.07
CA ILE A 491 -49.02 -19.19 -19.27
C ILE A 491 -49.73 -20.53 -19.39
N TRP A 492 -49.88 -21.26 -18.28
CA TRP A 492 -50.57 -22.55 -18.23
C TRP A 492 -52.06 -22.42 -18.61
N LYS A 493 -52.78 -21.44 -18.05
CA LYS A 493 -54.18 -21.16 -18.39
C LYS A 493 -54.37 -20.75 -19.86
N LYS A 494 -53.40 -20.03 -20.44
CA LYS A 494 -53.43 -19.64 -21.85
C LYS A 494 -53.18 -20.84 -22.78
N LYS A 495 -52.21 -21.71 -22.45
CA LYS A 495 -51.94 -22.95 -23.19
C LYS A 495 -53.14 -23.92 -23.17
N THR A 496 -53.77 -24.10 -22.02
CA THR A 496 -54.96 -24.97 -21.89
C THR A 496 -56.16 -24.43 -22.68
N LYS A 497 -56.38 -23.11 -22.67
CA LYS A 497 -57.43 -22.48 -23.49
C LYS A 497 -57.17 -22.63 -24.99
N ILE A 498 -55.93 -22.48 -25.45
CA ILE A 498 -55.56 -22.68 -26.86
C ILE A 498 -55.74 -24.15 -27.26
N ARG A 499 -55.30 -25.11 -26.43
CA ARG A 499 -55.51 -26.54 -26.68
C ARG A 499 -56.98 -26.91 -26.79
N ARG A 500 -57.84 -26.31 -25.96
CA ARG A 500 -59.29 -26.52 -26.03
C ARG A 500 -59.89 -25.98 -27.33
N ILE A 501 -59.50 -24.77 -27.76
CA ILE A 501 -59.97 -24.18 -29.02
C ILE A 501 -59.50 -25.01 -30.23
N LEU A 502 -58.29 -25.58 -30.17
CA LEU A 502 -57.77 -26.47 -31.21
C LEU A 502 -58.40 -27.86 -31.21
N ALA A 503 -58.99 -28.31 -30.10
CA ALA A 503 -59.72 -29.57 -30.02
C ALA A 503 -61.20 -29.43 -30.39
N GLU A 504 -61.76 -28.21 -30.29
CA GLU A 504 -63.13 -27.88 -30.72
C GLU A 504 -63.21 -27.55 -32.23
N LYS A 505 -62.06 -27.39 -32.90
CA LYS A 505 -61.91 -27.29 -34.36
C LYS A 505 -61.47 -28.63 -34.92
#